data_AF-V9GAL7-F1
#
_entry.id   AF-V9GAL7-F1
#
_cell.length_a   1.000
_cell.length_b   1.000
_cell.length_c   1.000
_cell.angle_alpha   90.00
_cell.angle_beta   90.00
_cell.angle_gamma   90.00
#
_symmetry.space_group_name_H-M   'P 1'
#
loop_
_entity.id
_entity.type
_entity.pdbx_description
1 polymer ?
#
loop_
_entity_poly.entity_id
_entity_poly.type
_entity_poly.pdbx_seq_one_letter_code
_entity_poly.pdbx_strand_id
1 'polypeptide(L)'
;MFKRNPKIFNDSVFTVKKHEDKRRLDNFLRKISELYNDTDRIYSINSVLNVLLETELVRPECISSIIDDEDYSLVLDVKIEEFRFLAQYLKTPNVSTQHGVKGESYNTVFFIAEDNNKKPLVHMYRFFKMWSSMEVSLNDFESFYYEYVEWINETISYLGFKLPEINSALHKEHQGYLKSRINQLLKHFENNEYFNSLCSSEYKAYLDNSIVTTAKKCFKESQVYGPLSAYRLFYVGCSRARRNLSVFIDRSKIEGFSSQLMKKFNEIGFEIME
;
A
#
# COMPACT_ATOMS: atom_id res chain seq x y z
N MET A 1 7.41 -37.04 6.50
CA MET A 1 7.01 -35.92 5.61
C MET A 1 6.96 -36.38 4.15
N PHE A 2 8.06 -36.88 3.58
CA PHE A 2 8.17 -37.29 2.16
C PHE A 2 7.16 -38.38 1.75
N LYS A 3 7.17 -39.54 2.43
CA LYS A 3 6.21 -40.64 2.20
C LYS A 3 4.74 -40.30 2.46
N ARG A 4 4.46 -39.18 3.15
CA ARG A 4 3.08 -38.73 3.43
C ARG A 4 2.53 -37.85 2.30
N ASN A 5 3.38 -37.43 1.35
CA ASN A 5 3.01 -36.57 0.23
C ASN A 5 3.57 -37.13 -1.09
N PRO A 6 3.16 -38.35 -1.50
CA PRO A 6 3.72 -39.05 -2.66
C PRO A 6 3.40 -38.36 -3.99
N LYS A 7 2.40 -37.47 -4.01
CA LYS A 7 2.05 -36.64 -5.18
C LYS A 7 3.07 -35.53 -5.45
N ILE A 8 3.85 -35.13 -4.44
CA ILE A 8 4.80 -34.01 -4.52
C ILE A 8 6.22 -34.55 -4.58
N PHE A 9 6.58 -35.47 -3.69
CA PHE A 9 7.94 -35.97 -3.58
C PHE A 9 8.18 -37.22 -4.44
N ASN A 10 9.39 -37.32 -4.99
CA ASN A 10 9.80 -38.51 -5.72
C ASN A 10 10.35 -39.58 -4.76
N ASP A 11 9.49 -40.51 -4.36
CA ASP A 11 9.82 -41.57 -3.39
C ASP A 11 11.05 -42.41 -3.79
N SER A 12 11.36 -42.51 -5.09
CA SER A 12 12.52 -43.25 -5.58
C SER A 12 13.86 -42.61 -5.15
N VAL A 13 13.90 -41.27 -5.04
CA VAL A 13 15.11 -40.52 -4.66
C VAL A 13 15.38 -40.62 -3.16
N PHE A 14 14.32 -40.69 -2.35
CA PHE A 14 14.42 -40.85 -0.89
C PHE A 14 14.63 -42.29 -0.43
N THR A 15 14.61 -43.26 -1.35
CA THR A 15 14.80 -44.67 -1.02
C THR A 15 16.29 -45.00 -0.91
N VAL A 16 16.77 -45.14 0.34
CA VAL A 16 18.17 -45.50 0.63
C VAL A 16 18.31 -47.02 0.70
N LYS A 17 19.09 -47.61 -0.21
CA LYS A 17 19.41 -49.06 -0.20
C LYS A 17 20.90 -49.33 0.02
N LYS A 18 21.77 -48.40 -0.38
CA LYS A 18 23.23 -48.48 -0.29
C LYS A 18 23.82 -47.22 0.34
N HIS A 19 25.07 -47.31 0.76
CA HIS A 19 25.79 -46.17 1.37
C HIS A 19 25.91 -44.97 0.41
N GLU A 20 26.05 -45.21 -0.88
CA GLU A 20 26.09 -44.17 -1.92
C GLU A 20 24.80 -43.37 -2.00
N ASP A 21 23.63 -44.01 -1.83
CA ASP A 21 22.34 -43.33 -1.82
C ASP A 21 22.24 -42.33 -0.68
N LYS A 22 22.81 -42.67 0.49
CA LYS A 22 22.87 -41.78 1.66
C LYS A 22 23.72 -40.55 1.36
N ARG A 23 24.89 -40.72 0.73
CA ARG A 23 25.76 -39.59 0.33
C ARG A 23 25.07 -38.70 -0.70
N ARG A 24 24.42 -39.29 -1.71
CA ARG A 24 23.68 -38.55 -2.72
C ARG A 24 22.55 -37.72 -2.10
N LEU A 25 21.75 -38.33 -1.24
CA LEU A 25 20.64 -37.64 -0.57
C LEU A 25 21.14 -36.52 0.36
N ASP A 26 22.23 -36.75 1.10
CA ASP A 26 22.86 -35.72 1.95
C ASP A 26 23.32 -34.52 1.11
N ASN A 27 23.96 -34.77 -0.04
CA ASN A 27 24.39 -33.72 -0.95
C ASN A 27 23.21 -32.91 -1.50
N PHE A 28 22.12 -33.56 -1.90
CA PHE A 28 20.93 -32.86 -2.40
C PHE A 28 20.27 -32.00 -1.32
N LEU A 29 20.11 -32.54 -0.11
CA LEU A 29 19.53 -31.80 1.02
C LEU A 29 20.41 -30.63 1.45
N ARG A 30 21.74 -30.79 1.46
CA ARG A 30 22.67 -29.69 1.73
C ARG A 30 22.55 -28.60 0.68
N LYS A 31 22.54 -28.95 -0.61
CA LYS A 31 22.42 -27.98 -1.71
C LYS A 31 21.16 -27.11 -1.57
N ILE A 32 20.01 -27.73 -1.24
CA ILE A 32 18.75 -26.99 -1.02
C ILE A 32 18.81 -26.18 0.27
N SER A 33 19.33 -26.76 1.35
CA SER A 33 19.42 -26.10 2.65
C SER A 33 20.33 -24.87 2.61
N GLU A 34 21.46 -24.96 1.91
CA GLU A 34 22.37 -23.84 1.69
C GLU A 34 21.63 -22.74 0.93
N LEU A 35 21.02 -23.04 -0.22
CA LEU A 35 20.32 -22.04 -1.03
C LEU A 35 19.14 -21.39 -0.29
N TYR A 36 18.34 -22.17 0.45
CA TYR A 36 17.18 -21.66 1.18
C TYR A 36 17.59 -20.80 2.39
N ASN A 37 18.68 -21.16 3.07
CA ASN A 37 19.10 -20.48 4.30
C ASN A 37 20.15 -19.39 4.08
N ASP A 38 20.80 -19.33 2.91
CA ASP A 38 21.78 -18.31 2.56
C ASP A 38 21.13 -16.92 2.54
N THR A 39 21.54 -16.09 3.50
CA THR A 39 21.09 -14.70 3.67
C THR A 39 21.99 -13.69 2.98
N ASP A 40 23.15 -14.12 2.50
CA ASP A 40 24.17 -13.23 1.92
C ASP A 40 24.03 -13.12 0.39
N ARG A 41 23.43 -14.13 -0.24
CA ARG A 41 23.20 -14.18 -1.70
C ARG A 41 21.75 -13.85 -2.08
N ILE A 42 21.59 -13.22 -3.25
CA ILE A 42 20.28 -12.84 -3.80
C ILE A 42 19.69 -14.02 -4.58
N TYR A 43 19.24 -15.05 -3.87
CA TYR A 43 18.49 -16.16 -4.50
C TYR A 43 17.01 -15.82 -4.63
N SER A 44 16.44 -16.10 -5.79
CA SER A 44 15.00 -15.97 -6.03
C SER A 44 14.25 -17.27 -5.71
N ILE A 45 12.93 -17.20 -5.62
CA ILE A 45 12.07 -18.39 -5.53
C ILE A 45 12.35 -19.35 -6.70
N ASN A 46 12.49 -18.81 -7.92
CA ASN A 46 12.85 -19.59 -9.11
C ASN A 46 14.18 -20.36 -8.93
N SER A 47 15.17 -19.73 -8.29
CA SER A 47 16.47 -20.37 -8.03
C SER A 47 16.34 -21.64 -7.19
N VAL A 48 15.46 -21.62 -6.18
CA VAL A 48 15.16 -22.79 -5.34
C VAL A 48 14.44 -23.87 -6.14
N LEU A 49 13.42 -23.48 -6.93
CA LEU A 49 12.62 -24.40 -7.72
C LEU A 49 13.46 -25.14 -8.77
N ASN A 50 14.40 -24.44 -9.42
CA ASN A 50 15.32 -25.06 -10.37
C ASN A 50 16.25 -26.08 -9.70
N VAL A 51 16.74 -25.81 -8.48
CA VAL A 51 17.51 -26.81 -7.73
C VAL A 51 16.65 -28.01 -7.31
N LEU A 52 15.38 -27.80 -6.97
CA LEU A 52 14.45 -28.89 -6.70
C LEU A 52 14.18 -29.77 -7.93
N LEU A 53 14.13 -29.16 -9.12
CA LEU A 53 14.09 -29.88 -10.41
C LEU A 53 15.36 -30.68 -10.66
N GLU A 54 16.54 -30.05 -10.54
CA GLU A 54 17.84 -30.70 -10.76
C GLU A 54 18.11 -31.88 -9.82
N THR A 55 17.61 -31.81 -8.58
CA THR A 55 17.80 -32.85 -7.57
C THR A 55 16.79 -33.98 -7.68
N GLU A 56 15.75 -33.82 -8.52
CA GLU A 56 14.61 -34.72 -8.68
C GLU A 56 13.89 -35.07 -7.37
N LEU A 57 14.13 -34.32 -6.28
CA LEU A 57 13.53 -34.58 -4.96
C LEU A 57 12.03 -34.30 -5.00
N VAL A 58 11.61 -33.32 -5.79
CA VAL A 58 10.21 -33.03 -6.10
C VAL A 58 9.94 -33.54 -7.51
N ARG A 59 8.73 -34.06 -7.72
CA ARG A 59 8.27 -34.49 -9.03
C ARG A 59 8.32 -33.32 -10.02
N PRO A 60 8.94 -33.48 -11.20
CA PRO A 60 9.08 -32.39 -12.15
C PRO A 60 7.74 -31.74 -12.51
N GLU A 61 6.67 -32.54 -12.59
CA GLU A 61 5.33 -32.07 -12.94
C GLU A 61 4.77 -31.06 -11.91
N CYS A 62 5.14 -31.21 -10.64
CA CYS A 62 4.74 -30.26 -9.60
C CYS A 62 5.48 -28.92 -9.73
N ILE A 63 6.77 -28.96 -10.07
CA ILE A 63 7.55 -27.73 -10.20
C ILE A 63 7.21 -27.02 -11.52
N SER A 64 7.08 -27.77 -12.62
CA SER A 64 6.72 -27.22 -13.92
C SER A 64 5.34 -26.56 -13.88
N SER A 65 4.38 -27.13 -13.14
CA SER A 65 3.06 -26.50 -12.93
C SER A 65 3.10 -25.13 -12.24
N ILE A 66 4.21 -24.78 -11.58
CA ILE A 66 4.42 -23.47 -10.93
C ILE A 66 5.25 -22.56 -11.85
N ILE A 67 6.29 -23.08 -12.49
CA ILE A 67 7.19 -22.29 -13.35
C ILE A 67 6.50 -21.88 -14.66
N ASP A 68 5.69 -22.77 -15.23
CA ASP A 68 5.05 -22.57 -16.53
C ASP A 68 3.73 -21.79 -16.45
N ASP A 69 3.27 -21.48 -15.24
CA ASP A 69 2.03 -20.72 -15.00
C ASP A 69 2.35 -19.21 -14.96
N GLU A 70 1.80 -18.48 -15.94
CA GLU A 70 2.02 -17.04 -16.11
C GLU A 70 1.60 -16.23 -14.87
N ASP A 71 0.63 -16.71 -14.08
CA ASP A 71 0.16 -16.02 -12.88
C ASP A 71 1.26 -15.95 -11.80
N TYR A 72 2.20 -16.91 -11.79
CA TYR A 72 3.31 -16.91 -10.84
C TYR A 72 4.58 -16.21 -11.35
N SER A 73 4.62 -15.79 -12.62
CA SER A 73 5.82 -15.22 -13.26
C SER A 73 6.51 -14.13 -12.44
N LEU A 74 5.75 -13.18 -11.89
CA LEU A 74 6.27 -12.10 -11.05
C LEU A 74 6.78 -12.58 -9.69
N VAL A 75 6.14 -13.62 -9.12
CA VAL A 75 6.51 -14.18 -7.81
C VAL A 75 7.81 -14.99 -7.91
N LEU A 76 8.08 -15.60 -9.05
CA LEU A 76 9.30 -16.39 -9.26
C LEU A 76 10.58 -15.56 -9.09
N ASP A 77 10.55 -14.27 -9.40
CA ASP A 77 11.67 -13.33 -9.26
C ASP A 77 11.83 -12.77 -7.83
N VAL A 78 10.86 -13.02 -6.94
CA VAL A 78 10.92 -12.59 -5.54
C VAL A 78 12.05 -13.30 -4.82
N LYS A 79 12.73 -12.60 -3.90
CA LYS A 79 13.79 -13.17 -3.07
C LYS A 79 13.24 -14.26 -2.15
N ILE A 80 13.96 -15.37 -2.02
CA ILE A 80 13.55 -16.48 -1.15
C ILE A 80 13.42 -16.06 0.33
N GLU A 81 14.18 -15.05 0.74
CA GLU A 81 14.10 -14.47 2.07
C GLU A 81 12.71 -13.89 2.39
N GLU A 82 12.06 -13.23 1.42
CA GLU A 82 10.71 -12.68 1.61
C GLU A 82 9.68 -13.79 1.81
N PHE A 83 9.82 -14.88 1.05
CA PHE A 83 8.99 -16.08 1.23
C PHE A 83 9.21 -16.72 2.62
N ARG A 84 10.45 -16.74 3.14
CA ARG A 84 10.75 -17.21 4.50
C ARG A 84 10.07 -16.37 5.56
N PHE A 85 10.14 -15.05 5.44
CA PHE A 85 9.46 -14.15 6.36
C PHE A 85 7.95 -14.37 6.33
N LEU A 86 7.36 -14.51 5.14
CA LEU A 86 5.95 -14.85 4.99
C LEU A 86 5.60 -16.20 5.63
N ALA A 87 6.38 -17.25 5.39
CA ALA A 87 6.15 -18.57 5.95
C ALA A 87 6.30 -18.60 7.49
N GLN A 88 7.23 -17.83 8.05
CA GLN A 88 7.39 -17.65 9.49
C GLN A 88 6.19 -16.89 10.08
N TYR A 89 5.78 -15.82 9.41
CA TYR A 89 4.63 -15.02 9.78
C TYR A 89 3.33 -15.86 9.84
N LEU A 90 3.06 -16.68 8.82
CA LEU A 90 1.85 -17.51 8.74
C LEU A 90 1.75 -18.57 9.86
N LYS A 91 2.87 -18.92 10.52
CA LYS A 91 2.86 -19.88 11.65
C LYS A 91 2.33 -19.27 12.94
N THR A 92 2.42 -17.95 13.10
CA THR A 92 1.93 -17.21 14.27
C THR A 92 1.48 -15.81 13.84
N PRO A 93 0.32 -15.68 13.17
CA PRO A 93 -0.14 -14.41 12.64
C PRO A 93 -0.68 -13.53 13.79
N ASN A 94 0.23 -12.83 14.48
CA ASN A 94 -0.13 -11.92 15.57
C ASN A 94 -0.45 -10.50 15.08
N VAL A 95 -0.16 -10.18 13.81
CA VAL A 95 -0.29 -8.84 13.21
C VAL A 95 -0.69 -8.95 11.75
N SER A 96 -1.94 -8.66 11.36
CA SER A 96 -2.34 -8.67 9.93
C SER A 96 -1.84 -7.43 9.20
N THR A 97 -0.89 -7.59 8.26
CA THR A 97 -0.58 -6.54 7.28
C THR A 97 -1.55 -6.69 6.12
N GLN A 98 -2.61 -5.88 6.15
CA GLN A 98 -3.71 -5.85 5.18
C GLN A 98 -3.22 -5.74 3.73
N HIS A 99 -3.22 -6.84 2.99
CA HIS A 99 -3.41 -6.82 1.54
C HIS A 99 -4.42 -7.91 1.17
N GLY A 100 -5.69 -7.52 1.01
CA GLY A 100 -6.52 -8.11 -0.04
C GLY A 100 -7.37 -9.37 0.22
N VAL A 101 -7.91 -9.64 1.43
CA VAL A 101 -9.04 -10.61 1.51
C VAL A 101 -10.18 -10.09 2.38
N LYS A 102 -11.26 -9.64 1.75
CA LYS A 102 -12.55 -9.31 2.39
C LYS A 102 -13.13 -10.62 2.97
N GLY A 103 -13.26 -10.73 4.29
CA GLY A 103 -13.91 -11.92 4.91
C GLY A 103 -13.33 -12.37 6.25
N GLU A 104 -12.04 -12.16 6.48
CA GLU A 104 -11.45 -12.43 7.80
C GLU A 104 -11.83 -11.34 8.79
N SER A 105 -12.40 -11.73 9.93
CA SER A 105 -12.82 -10.81 10.99
C SER A 105 -12.36 -11.36 12.33
N TYR A 106 -11.97 -10.47 13.22
CA TYR A 106 -11.31 -10.77 14.49
C TYR A 106 -12.16 -10.23 15.64
N ASN A 107 -12.11 -10.88 16.80
CA ASN A 107 -12.87 -10.40 17.96
C ASN A 107 -12.39 -9.03 18.42
N THR A 108 -11.08 -8.81 18.39
CA THR A 108 -10.44 -7.55 18.77
C THR A 108 -9.50 -7.10 17.66
N VAL A 109 -9.58 -5.82 17.29
CA VAL A 109 -8.69 -5.18 16.32
C VAL A 109 -8.09 -3.93 16.93
N PHE A 110 -6.79 -3.80 16.79
CA PHE A 110 -6.03 -2.59 17.10
C PHE A 110 -5.70 -1.90 15.78
N PHE A 111 -6.24 -0.70 15.58
CA PHE A 111 -5.94 0.14 14.43
C PHE A 111 -4.92 1.19 14.84
N ILE A 112 -3.73 1.14 14.25
CA ILE A 112 -2.67 2.12 14.51
C ILE A 112 -2.69 3.13 13.35
N ALA A 113 -3.06 4.38 13.64
CA ALA A 113 -3.15 5.44 12.65
C ALA A 113 -1.77 6.01 12.34
N GLU A 114 -1.34 5.91 11.08
CA GLU A 114 -0.07 6.45 10.62
C GLU A 114 -0.16 7.03 9.21
N ASP A 115 0.67 8.04 8.95
CA ASP A 115 0.88 8.56 7.59
C ASP A 115 1.98 7.76 6.88
N ASN A 116 1.83 7.60 5.57
CA ASN A 116 2.91 7.17 4.68
C ASN A 116 3.00 8.11 3.49
N ASN A 117 4.09 8.85 3.40
CA ASN A 117 4.38 9.75 2.27
C ASN A 117 5.04 9.04 1.07
N LYS A 118 5.31 7.74 1.20
CA LYS A 118 5.85 6.87 0.13
C LYS A 118 4.72 6.03 -0.47
N LYS A 119 5.06 4.96 -1.18
CA LYS A 119 4.08 3.98 -1.69
C LYS A 119 3.86 2.87 -0.64
N PRO A 120 2.61 2.50 -0.29
CA PRO A 120 1.35 3.16 -0.69
C PRO A 120 1.16 4.51 0.01
N LEU A 121 0.65 5.51 -0.72
CA LEU A 121 0.46 6.86 -0.18
C LEU A 121 -0.78 6.89 0.74
N VAL A 122 -0.59 7.31 1.98
CA VAL A 122 -1.63 7.35 3.02
C VAL A 122 -1.46 8.61 3.85
N HIS A 123 -2.48 9.45 3.94
CA HIS A 123 -2.48 10.65 4.80
C HIS A 123 -3.60 10.54 5.83
N MET A 124 -3.42 9.67 6.82
CA MET A 124 -4.39 9.37 7.87
C MET A 124 -4.77 10.60 8.69
N TYR A 125 -3.80 11.41 9.11
CA TYR A 125 -4.08 12.58 9.93
C TYR A 125 -4.80 13.68 9.14
N ARG A 126 -4.51 13.79 7.84
CA ARG A 126 -5.22 14.72 6.95
C ARG A 126 -6.66 14.26 6.69
N PHE A 127 -6.88 12.94 6.56
CA PHE A 127 -8.22 12.36 6.52
C PHE A 127 -8.99 12.64 7.82
N PHE A 128 -8.41 12.36 8.99
CA PHE A 128 -9.06 12.61 10.28
C PHE A 128 -9.41 14.08 10.49
N LYS A 129 -8.53 15.01 10.08
CA LYS A 129 -8.85 16.43 10.12
C LYS A 129 -10.10 16.77 9.31
N MET A 130 -10.17 16.31 8.06
CA MET A 130 -11.34 16.50 7.20
C MET A 130 -12.60 15.85 7.80
N TRP A 131 -12.52 14.56 8.15
CA TRP A 131 -13.64 13.78 8.68
C TRP A 131 -14.17 14.29 10.03
N SER A 132 -13.34 14.96 10.82
CA SER A 132 -13.77 15.62 12.06
C SER A 132 -14.67 16.85 11.83
N SER A 133 -14.73 17.36 10.59
CA SER A 133 -15.41 18.61 10.22
C SER A 133 -16.54 18.45 9.21
N MET A 134 -16.65 17.28 8.56
CA MET A 134 -17.69 16.99 7.57
C MET A 134 -18.00 15.49 7.55
N GLU A 135 -19.18 15.13 7.04
CA GLU A 135 -19.47 13.73 6.72
C GLU A 135 -18.74 13.30 5.45
N VAL A 136 -18.35 12.03 5.41
CA VAL A 136 -17.59 11.48 4.28
C VAL A 136 -18.35 10.30 3.70
N SER A 137 -18.53 10.35 2.38
CA SER A 137 -19.12 9.31 1.55
C SER A 137 -18.05 8.82 0.59
N LEU A 138 -17.83 7.50 0.54
CA LEU A 138 -16.81 6.93 -0.35
C LEU A 138 -17.10 7.29 -1.81
N ASN A 139 -18.36 7.18 -2.23
CA ASN A 139 -18.76 7.45 -3.61
C ASN A 139 -18.48 8.90 -3.99
N ASP A 140 -18.91 9.85 -3.15
CA ASP A 140 -18.71 11.28 -3.44
C ASP A 140 -17.24 11.65 -3.40
N PHE A 141 -16.47 11.04 -2.50
CA PHE A 141 -15.03 11.28 -2.40
C PHE A 141 -14.27 10.71 -3.60
N GLU A 142 -14.65 9.52 -4.09
CA GLU A 142 -14.10 8.92 -5.30
C GLU A 142 -14.48 9.73 -6.55
N SER A 143 -15.74 10.15 -6.68
CA SER A 143 -16.18 11.02 -7.78
C SER A 143 -15.39 12.32 -7.81
N PHE A 144 -15.25 13.00 -6.66
CA PHE A 144 -14.41 14.19 -6.56
C PHE A 144 -12.95 13.90 -6.94
N TYR A 145 -12.38 12.79 -6.48
CA TYR A 145 -11.00 12.43 -6.79
C TYR A 145 -10.76 12.29 -8.29
N TYR A 146 -11.62 11.55 -9.00
CA TYR A 146 -11.47 11.37 -10.45
C TYR A 146 -11.62 12.68 -11.21
N GLU A 147 -12.61 13.49 -10.85
CA GLU A 147 -12.81 14.81 -11.46
C GLU A 147 -11.61 15.76 -11.20
N TYR A 148 -11.07 15.76 -9.98
CA TYR A 148 -9.89 16.56 -9.65
C TYR A 148 -8.64 16.09 -10.42
N VAL A 149 -8.49 14.78 -10.64
CA VAL A 149 -7.41 14.22 -11.47
C VAL A 149 -7.55 14.63 -12.93
N GLU A 150 -8.76 14.69 -13.48
CA GLU A 150 -9.01 15.22 -14.83
C GLU A 150 -8.55 16.67 -14.93
N TRP A 151 -8.92 17.53 -13.98
CA TRP A 151 -8.46 18.91 -13.91
C TRP A 151 -6.93 19.04 -13.89
N ILE A 152 -6.25 18.17 -13.13
CA ILE A 152 -4.79 18.10 -13.08
C ILE A 152 -4.22 17.70 -14.45
N ASN A 153 -4.74 16.62 -15.05
CA ASN A 153 -4.23 16.08 -16.31
C ASN A 153 -4.42 17.06 -17.48
N GLU A 154 -5.58 17.72 -17.58
CA GLU A 154 -5.81 18.78 -18.56
C GLU A 154 -4.84 19.95 -18.40
N THR A 155 -4.57 20.34 -17.15
CA THR A 155 -3.61 21.43 -16.85
C THR A 155 -2.19 21.03 -17.23
N ILE A 156 -1.78 19.80 -16.92
CA ILE A 156 -0.47 19.25 -17.32
C ILE A 156 -0.38 19.16 -18.85
N SER A 157 -1.43 18.71 -19.53
CA SER A 157 -1.46 18.59 -20.99
C SER A 157 -1.30 19.95 -21.67
N TYR A 158 -1.85 21.02 -21.10
CA TYR A 158 -1.67 22.37 -21.62
C TYR A 158 -0.25 22.91 -21.37
N LEU A 159 0.28 22.70 -20.16
CA LEU A 159 1.59 23.22 -19.77
C LEU A 159 2.77 22.43 -20.37
N GLY A 160 2.57 21.14 -20.64
CA GLY A 160 3.62 20.22 -21.07
C GLY A 160 4.54 19.72 -19.94
N PHE A 161 4.24 20.04 -18.67
CA PHE A 161 5.03 19.63 -17.51
C PHE A 161 4.18 19.58 -16.23
N LYS A 162 4.70 18.93 -15.18
CA LYS A 162 4.03 18.90 -13.87
C LYS A 162 4.40 20.11 -13.03
N LEU A 163 3.47 20.69 -12.28
CA LEU A 163 3.73 21.86 -11.44
C LEU A 163 4.94 21.73 -10.48
N PRO A 164 5.23 20.57 -9.87
CA PRO A 164 6.47 20.39 -9.09
C PRO A 164 7.78 20.68 -9.86
N GLU A 165 7.77 20.53 -11.18
CA GLU A 165 8.90 20.75 -12.09
C GLU A 165 9.02 22.21 -12.54
N ILE A 166 8.02 23.07 -12.24
CA ILE A 166 8.02 24.47 -12.65
C ILE A 166 9.23 25.23 -12.08
N ASN A 167 9.85 26.06 -12.91
CA ASN A 167 10.93 26.97 -12.53
C ASN A 167 10.50 28.43 -12.76
N SER A 168 11.35 29.40 -12.42
CA SER A 168 11.01 30.82 -12.51
C SER A 168 10.68 31.29 -13.93
N ALA A 169 11.35 30.74 -14.95
CA ALA A 169 11.12 31.10 -16.34
C ALA A 169 9.75 30.59 -16.82
N LEU A 170 9.49 29.28 -16.65
CA LEU A 170 8.21 28.66 -16.98
C LEU A 170 7.06 29.29 -16.20
N HIS A 171 7.28 29.60 -14.91
CA HIS A 171 6.26 30.27 -14.12
C HIS A 171 5.93 31.65 -14.67
N LYS A 172 6.93 32.46 -15.04
CA LYS A 172 6.70 33.79 -15.63
C LYS A 172 5.95 33.69 -16.96
N GLU A 173 6.29 32.70 -17.78
CA GLU A 173 5.64 32.44 -19.07
C GLU A 173 4.17 32.03 -18.92
N HIS A 174 3.88 31.09 -18.01
CA HIS A 174 2.54 30.52 -17.86
C HIS A 174 1.69 31.15 -16.74
N GLN A 175 2.17 32.19 -16.07
CA GLN A 175 1.49 32.80 -14.90
C GLN A 175 0.04 33.21 -15.20
N GLY A 176 -0.18 33.81 -16.37
CA GLY A 176 -1.51 34.25 -16.80
C GLY A 176 -2.50 33.09 -16.93
N TYR A 177 -2.06 32.01 -17.59
CA TYR A 177 -2.84 30.78 -17.70
C TYR A 177 -3.10 30.16 -16.33
N LEU A 178 -2.08 30.03 -15.48
CA LEU A 178 -2.21 29.44 -14.14
C LEU A 178 -3.23 30.19 -13.29
N LYS A 179 -3.18 31.53 -13.26
CA LYS A 179 -4.17 32.34 -12.53
C LYS A 179 -5.58 32.13 -13.07
N SER A 180 -5.75 32.13 -14.40
CA SER A 180 -7.06 31.90 -15.02
C SER A 180 -7.60 30.50 -14.69
N ARG A 181 -6.77 29.47 -14.88
CA ARG A 181 -7.12 28.07 -14.63
C ARG A 181 -7.48 27.82 -13.16
N ILE A 182 -6.74 28.42 -12.24
CA ILE A 182 -7.01 28.31 -10.80
C ILE A 182 -8.33 29.01 -10.42
N ASN A 183 -8.62 30.18 -10.98
CA ASN A 183 -9.91 30.84 -10.75
C ASN A 183 -11.08 30.00 -11.30
N GLN A 184 -10.93 29.38 -12.47
CA GLN A 184 -11.93 28.47 -13.02
C GLN A 184 -12.16 27.26 -12.11
N LEU A 185 -11.09 26.63 -11.63
CA LEU A 185 -11.13 25.48 -10.74
C LEU A 185 -11.76 25.84 -9.38
N LEU A 186 -11.39 26.97 -8.78
CA LEU A 186 -11.99 27.46 -7.54
C LEU A 186 -13.49 27.69 -7.67
N LYS A 187 -13.93 28.25 -8.79
CA LYS A 187 -15.35 28.46 -9.09
C LYS A 187 -16.07 27.13 -9.32
N HIS A 188 -15.46 26.22 -10.06
CA HIS A 188 -16.01 24.89 -10.35
C HIS A 188 -16.29 24.10 -9.08
N PHE A 189 -15.35 24.11 -8.12
CA PHE A 189 -15.45 23.38 -6.86
C PHE A 189 -15.92 24.23 -5.67
N GLU A 190 -16.54 25.40 -5.91
CA GLU A 190 -16.86 26.34 -4.82
C GLU A 190 -17.75 25.72 -3.73
N ASN A 191 -18.67 24.83 -4.12
CA ASN A 191 -19.60 24.13 -3.23
C ASN A 191 -19.14 22.70 -2.88
N ASN A 192 -17.94 22.28 -3.28
CA ASN A 192 -17.42 20.95 -2.99
C ASN A 192 -16.65 20.94 -1.65
N GLU A 193 -17.20 20.26 -0.64
CA GLU A 193 -16.61 20.23 0.71
C GLU A 193 -15.23 19.56 0.75
N TYR A 194 -15.01 18.49 -0.04
CA TYR A 194 -13.70 17.83 -0.12
C TYR A 194 -12.64 18.77 -0.68
N PHE A 195 -12.95 19.50 -1.74
CA PHE A 195 -12.05 20.50 -2.31
C PHE A 195 -11.75 21.62 -1.32
N ASN A 196 -12.77 22.13 -0.66
CA ASN A 196 -12.65 23.19 0.32
C ASN A 196 -11.79 22.78 1.53
N SER A 197 -11.96 21.54 2.02
CA SER A 197 -11.19 21.02 3.15
C SER A 197 -9.76 20.61 2.77
N LEU A 198 -9.53 20.07 1.58
CA LEU A 198 -8.25 19.45 1.22
C LEU A 198 -7.35 20.36 0.39
N CYS A 199 -7.90 21.18 -0.50
CA CYS A 199 -7.14 21.77 -1.60
C CYS A 199 -7.18 23.30 -1.61
N SER A 200 -8.35 23.90 -1.33
CA SER A 200 -8.65 25.32 -1.56
C SER A 200 -7.61 26.30 -1.00
N SER A 201 -7.03 26.02 0.17
CA SER A 201 -6.01 26.88 0.79
C SER A 201 -4.75 27.06 -0.06
N GLU A 202 -4.30 26.02 -0.76
CA GLU A 202 -3.07 26.08 -1.56
C GLU A 202 -3.28 26.87 -2.85
N TYR A 203 -4.48 26.76 -3.42
CA TYR A 203 -4.89 27.54 -4.60
C TYR A 203 -5.05 29.02 -4.27
N LYS A 204 -5.69 29.35 -3.14
CA LYS A 204 -5.80 30.72 -2.63
C LYS A 204 -4.42 31.32 -2.34
N ALA A 205 -3.53 30.56 -1.70
CA ALA A 205 -2.16 30.99 -1.43
C ALA A 205 -1.37 31.34 -2.71
N TYR A 206 -1.61 30.64 -3.83
CA TYR A 206 -1.03 31.01 -5.12
C TYR A 206 -1.62 32.29 -5.71
N LEU A 207 -2.93 32.51 -5.58
CA LEU A 207 -3.56 33.75 -6.06
C LEU A 207 -3.09 34.96 -5.24
N ASP A 208 -2.95 34.81 -3.93
CA ASP A 208 -2.47 35.86 -3.03
C ASP A 208 -0.99 36.18 -3.27
N ASN A 209 -0.16 35.15 -3.47
CA ASN A 209 1.27 35.30 -3.74
C ASN A 209 1.72 34.35 -4.86
N SER A 210 1.62 34.81 -6.10
CA SER A 210 1.87 34.01 -7.29
C SER A 210 3.37 33.83 -7.58
N ILE A 211 4.02 32.98 -6.78
CA ILE A 211 5.43 32.61 -6.91
C ILE A 211 5.57 31.11 -7.21
N VAL A 212 6.76 30.70 -7.64
CA VAL A 212 7.08 29.29 -7.94
C VAL A 212 6.73 28.36 -6.77
N THR A 213 7.04 28.77 -5.53
CA THR A 213 6.82 27.95 -4.34
C THR A 213 5.34 27.60 -4.11
N THR A 214 4.44 28.57 -4.29
CA THR A 214 2.99 28.37 -4.15
C THR A 214 2.41 27.64 -5.37
N ALA A 215 2.93 27.91 -6.57
CA ALA A 215 2.56 27.17 -7.78
C ALA A 215 2.83 25.67 -7.64
N LYS A 216 4.01 25.32 -7.09
CA LYS A 216 4.43 23.93 -6.85
C LYS A 216 3.54 23.17 -5.89
N LYS A 217 2.65 23.83 -5.14
CA LYS A 217 1.71 23.18 -4.21
C LYS A 217 0.34 22.92 -4.83
N CYS A 218 0.01 23.57 -5.94
CA CYS A 218 -1.23 23.36 -6.67
C CYS A 218 -1.17 22.07 -7.52
N PHE A 219 -2.34 21.56 -7.92
CA PHE A 219 -2.49 20.45 -8.87
C PHE A 219 -1.71 19.18 -8.45
N LYS A 220 -1.73 18.87 -7.15
CA LYS A 220 -1.13 17.65 -6.61
C LYS A 220 -2.20 16.61 -6.33
N GLU A 221 -2.17 15.51 -7.07
CA GLU A 221 -3.02 14.34 -6.84
C GLU A 221 -2.92 13.83 -5.39
N SER A 222 -1.71 13.86 -4.81
CA SER A 222 -1.47 13.40 -3.43
C SER A 222 -2.24 14.17 -2.35
N GLN A 223 -2.75 15.38 -2.66
CA GLN A 223 -3.60 16.14 -1.73
C GLN A 223 -4.94 15.45 -1.50
N VAL A 224 -5.44 14.71 -2.49
CA VAL A 224 -6.73 14.04 -2.46
C VAL A 224 -6.57 12.53 -2.34
N TYR A 225 -5.66 11.93 -3.11
CA TYR A 225 -5.44 10.48 -3.08
C TYR A 225 -4.99 9.97 -1.71
N GLY A 226 -4.08 10.69 -1.03
CA GLY A 226 -3.57 10.26 0.28
C GLY A 226 -4.67 10.14 1.34
N PRO A 227 -5.53 11.17 1.53
CA PRO A 227 -6.70 11.08 2.40
C PRO A 227 -7.76 10.06 1.94
N LEU A 228 -8.01 9.90 0.63
CA LEU A 228 -8.92 8.88 0.10
C LEU A 228 -8.43 7.46 0.40
N SER A 229 -7.14 7.21 0.21
CA SER A 229 -6.46 5.96 0.57
C SER A 229 -6.57 5.68 2.07
N ALA A 230 -6.36 6.71 2.90
CA ALA A 230 -6.54 6.61 4.35
C ALA A 230 -7.99 6.27 4.74
N TYR A 231 -9.00 6.89 4.12
CA TYR A 231 -10.40 6.53 4.33
C TYR A 231 -10.64 5.04 4.02
N ARG A 232 -10.16 4.55 2.87
CA ARG A 232 -10.32 3.14 2.47
C ARG A 232 -9.67 2.20 3.50
N LEU A 233 -8.47 2.51 3.94
CA LEU A 233 -7.76 1.74 4.97
C LEU A 233 -8.48 1.77 6.32
N PHE A 234 -8.96 2.93 6.74
CA PHE A 234 -9.69 3.10 7.98
C PHE A 234 -11.01 2.32 7.95
N TYR A 235 -11.78 2.45 6.87
CA TYR A 235 -13.02 1.70 6.65
C TYR A 235 -12.78 0.19 6.70
N VAL A 236 -11.78 -0.31 5.97
CA VAL A 236 -11.43 -1.73 5.97
C VAL A 236 -10.98 -2.16 7.37
N GLY A 237 -10.11 -1.40 8.04
CA GLY A 237 -9.65 -1.67 9.40
C GLY A 237 -10.79 -1.77 10.41
N CYS A 238 -11.73 -0.83 10.37
CA CYS A 238 -12.90 -0.83 11.24
C CYS A 238 -13.79 -2.05 11.00
N SER A 239 -14.02 -2.41 9.73
CA SER A 239 -14.89 -3.55 9.36
C SER A 239 -14.37 -4.93 9.80
N ARG A 240 -13.12 -5.03 10.27
CA ARG A 240 -12.54 -6.30 10.75
C ARG A 240 -12.91 -6.64 12.18
N ALA A 241 -13.30 -5.65 12.98
CA ALA A 241 -13.64 -5.87 14.39
C ALA A 241 -15.05 -6.46 14.53
N ARG A 242 -15.17 -7.61 15.19
CA ARG A 242 -16.47 -8.19 15.56
C ARG A 242 -17.00 -7.69 16.90
N ARG A 243 -16.11 -7.35 17.82
CA ARG A 243 -16.47 -6.91 19.17
C ARG A 243 -15.75 -5.62 19.55
N ASN A 244 -14.42 -5.65 19.59
CA ASN A 244 -13.61 -4.55 20.09
C ASN A 244 -12.78 -3.94 18.97
N LEU A 245 -12.85 -2.62 18.84
CA LEU A 245 -12.00 -1.83 17.96
C LEU A 245 -11.35 -0.73 18.80
N SER A 246 -10.03 -0.72 18.85
CA SER A 246 -9.27 0.35 19.48
C SER A 246 -8.45 1.06 18.42
N VAL A 247 -8.56 2.39 18.37
CA VAL A 247 -7.84 3.23 17.41
C VAL A 247 -6.78 4.02 18.16
N PHE A 248 -5.51 3.79 17.84
CA PHE A 248 -4.38 4.53 18.40
C PHE A 248 -4.02 5.68 17.47
N ILE A 249 -3.94 6.89 18.03
CA ILE A 249 -3.68 8.13 17.31
C ILE A 249 -2.60 8.89 18.07
N ASP A 250 -1.55 9.32 17.37
CA ASP A 250 -0.52 10.17 17.96
C ASP A 250 -1.09 11.57 18.27
N ARG A 251 -1.12 11.93 19.56
CA ARG A 251 -1.63 13.23 20.04
C ARG A 251 -0.90 14.42 19.41
N SER A 252 0.41 14.29 19.15
CA SER A 252 1.22 15.37 18.57
C SER A 252 0.81 15.71 17.14
N LYS A 253 0.21 14.76 16.42
CA LYS A 253 -0.23 14.92 15.02
C LYS A 253 -1.61 15.55 14.90
N ILE A 254 -2.38 15.56 15.98
CA ILE A 254 -3.76 16.04 15.99
C ILE A 254 -3.96 17.31 16.83
N GLU A 255 -2.90 17.90 17.38
CA GLU A 255 -2.98 19.04 18.30
C GLU A 255 -3.92 20.16 17.80
N GLY A 256 -3.84 20.50 16.51
CA GLY A 256 -4.65 21.56 15.90
C GLY A 256 -6.12 21.20 15.61
N PHE A 257 -6.56 19.97 15.83
CA PHE A 257 -7.95 19.53 15.60
C PHE A 257 -8.43 18.42 16.55
N SER A 258 -7.74 18.23 17.68
CA SER A 258 -7.96 17.12 18.61
C SER A 258 -9.36 17.12 19.20
N SER A 259 -9.87 18.29 19.59
CA SER A 259 -11.21 18.44 20.17
C SER A 259 -12.31 18.06 19.17
N GLN A 260 -12.18 18.46 17.90
CA GLN A 260 -13.13 18.07 16.84
C GLN A 260 -13.06 16.56 16.58
N LEU A 261 -11.86 15.99 16.53
CA LEU A 261 -11.67 14.57 16.30
C LEU A 261 -12.25 13.71 17.44
N MET A 262 -11.97 14.07 18.69
CA MET A 262 -12.53 13.39 19.86
C MET A 262 -14.06 13.48 19.88
N LYS A 263 -14.63 14.64 19.55
CA LYS A 263 -16.07 14.80 19.41
C LYS A 263 -16.62 13.84 18.34
N LYS A 264 -16.00 13.77 17.16
CA LYS A 264 -16.40 12.87 16.07
C LYS A 264 -16.36 11.39 16.48
N PHE A 265 -15.30 10.96 17.18
CA PHE A 265 -15.18 9.58 17.68
C PHE A 265 -16.24 9.26 18.75
N ASN A 266 -16.52 10.19 19.67
CA ASN A 266 -17.60 10.03 20.65
C ASN A 266 -18.98 9.92 19.96
N GLU A 267 -19.25 10.74 18.94
CA GLU A 267 -20.53 10.73 18.20
C GLU A 267 -20.81 9.40 17.51
N ILE A 268 -19.77 8.70 17.05
CA ILE A 268 -19.89 7.39 16.41
C ILE A 268 -19.73 6.21 17.40
N GLY A 269 -19.65 6.50 18.70
CA GLY A 269 -19.72 5.50 19.77
C GLY A 269 -18.39 4.97 20.32
N PHE A 270 -17.25 5.65 20.08
CA PHE A 270 -16.00 5.31 20.74
C PHE A 270 -15.92 5.95 22.14
N GLU A 271 -15.28 5.23 23.06
CA GLU A 271 -14.80 5.79 24.32
C GLU A 271 -13.35 6.28 24.14
N ILE A 272 -13.08 7.52 24.55
CA ILE A 272 -11.75 8.13 24.44
C ILE A 272 -10.95 7.83 25.70
N MET A 273 -9.75 7.29 25.52
CA MET A 273 -8.74 7.11 26.55
C MET A 273 -7.52 7.97 26.22
N GLU A 274 -7.10 8.83 27.15
CA GLU A 274 -5.90 9.68 27.02
C GLU A 274 -4.69 9.14 27.79
#